data_AF-K0V5G9-F1
#
_entry.id   AF-K0V5G9-F1
#
_cell.length_a   1.000
_cell.length_b   1.000
_cell.length_c   1.000
_cell.angle_alpha   90.00
_cell.angle_beta   90.00
_cell.angle_gamma   90.00
#
_symmetry.space_group_name_H-M   'P 1'
#
loop_
_entity.id
_entity.type
_entity.pdbx_description
1 polymer ?
#
loop_
_entity_poly.entity_id
_entity_poly.type
_entity_poly.pdbx_seq_one_letter_code
_entity_poly.pdbx_strand_id
1 'polypeptide(L)'
;MVGGFFKMTVLTGKAFLTRPFQWKEFVLQSWFLIRVAFLPTLAVSIPLTVLIIFTLNILLAEFGAADVSGAGAALGAVTQLGPLVTVLVVAGAGSTAICADLGARTVREEIDALEVLGIDPIERLVVPRVVASTFVAFMLNGAVITIGLVGGFFFGVYVQNVSAGAYVSTLTLLTGFPEVMISVVKATLFGLIAGLVGCYRGLTVAGGSKGVGTAVNETLVLCVVALFAVNVVLTTIGVRFGTGH
;
A
#
# COMPACT_ATOMS: atom_id res chain seq x y z
N MET A 1 -12.10 -22.29 2.59
CA MET A 1 -11.48 -20.97 2.34
C MET A 1 -10.36 -20.65 3.32
N VAL A 2 -10.61 -20.50 4.63
CA VAL A 2 -9.58 -20.04 5.61
C VAL A 2 -8.36 -20.97 5.71
N GLY A 3 -8.56 -22.30 5.68
CA GLY A 3 -7.46 -23.27 5.77
C GLY A 3 -6.49 -23.25 4.58
N GLY A 4 -6.98 -22.95 3.37
CA GLY A 4 -6.14 -22.86 2.16
C GLY A 4 -5.28 -21.60 2.15
N PHE A 5 -5.86 -20.47 2.55
CA PHE A 5 -5.15 -19.19 2.69
C PHE A 5 -4.05 -19.25 3.75
N PHE A 6 -4.32 -19.89 4.89
CA PHE A 6 -3.33 -20.07 5.95
C PHE A 6 -2.17 -20.96 5.51
N LYS A 7 -2.47 -22.07 4.83
CA LYS A 7 -1.45 -22.97 4.25
C LYS A 7 -0.60 -22.24 3.21
N MET A 8 -1.22 -21.46 2.32
CA MET A 8 -0.50 -20.66 1.32
C MET A 8 0.37 -19.59 1.97
N THR A 9 -0.12 -18.89 2.99
CA THR A 9 0.68 -17.88 3.72
C THR A 9 1.91 -18.51 4.40
N VAL A 10 1.73 -19.67 5.05
CA VAL A 10 2.84 -20.41 5.68
C VAL A 10 3.82 -20.97 4.64
N LEU A 11 3.32 -21.46 3.51
CA LEU A 11 4.16 -21.95 2.41
C LEU A 11 4.91 -20.81 1.72
N THR A 12 4.28 -19.66 1.47
CA THR A 12 4.95 -18.47 0.95
C THR A 12 6.00 -17.96 1.94
N GLY A 13 5.72 -17.98 3.24
CA GLY A 13 6.71 -17.62 4.28
C GLY A 13 7.90 -18.58 4.33
N LYS A 14 7.67 -19.89 4.17
CA LYS A 14 8.75 -20.89 4.07
C LYS A 14 9.52 -20.79 2.75
N ALA A 15 8.82 -20.55 1.64
CA ALA A 15 9.39 -20.44 0.30
C ALA A 15 10.16 -19.12 0.10
N PHE A 16 9.84 -18.08 0.88
CA PHE A 16 10.67 -16.87 0.98
C PHE A 16 12.08 -17.19 1.51
N LEU A 17 12.21 -18.27 2.29
CA LEU A 17 13.46 -18.70 2.90
C LEU A 17 14.22 -19.77 2.06
N THR A 18 13.56 -20.42 1.09
CA THR A 18 14.21 -21.38 0.19
C THR A 18 14.73 -20.69 -1.08
N ARG A 19 15.95 -21.05 -1.51
CA ARG A 19 16.60 -20.53 -2.73
C ARG A 19 16.44 -21.57 -3.86
N PRO A 20 16.25 -21.18 -5.14
CA PRO A 20 16.71 -19.94 -5.77
C PRO A 20 15.62 -18.89 -6.06
N PHE A 21 15.85 -17.65 -5.62
CA PHE A 21 14.98 -16.50 -5.87
C PHE A 21 15.02 -16.07 -7.35
N GLN A 22 13.86 -16.00 -8.00
CA GLN A 22 13.75 -15.62 -9.41
C GLN A 22 13.75 -14.09 -9.59
N TRP A 23 14.94 -13.49 -9.52
CA TRP A 23 15.15 -12.03 -9.63
C TRP A 23 14.54 -11.39 -10.88
N LYS A 24 14.55 -12.10 -12.02
CA LYS A 24 13.97 -11.59 -13.26
C LYS A 24 12.46 -11.40 -13.16
N GLU A 25 11.76 -12.37 -12.57
CA GLU A 25 10.31 -12.29 -12.37
C GLU A 25 9.97 -11.21 -11.35
N PHE A 26 10.76 -11.07 -10.28
CA PHE A 26 10.59 -10.00 -9.29
C PHE A 26 10.67 -8.60 -9.93
N VAL A 27 11.67 -8.33 -10.76
CA VAL A 27 11.83 -7.02 -11.42
C VAL A 27 10.68 -6.76 -12.39
N LEU A 28 10.27 -7.77 -13.16
CA LEU A 28 9.19 -7.64 -14.12
C LEU A 28 7.84 -7.39 -13.44
N GLN A 29 7.55 -8.12 -12.36
CA GLN A 29 6.33 -7.92 -11.57
C GLN A 29 6.33 -6.60 -10.81
N SER A 30 7.48 -6.17 -10.28
CA SER A 30 7.61 -4.86 -9.64
C SER A 30 7.35 -3.74 -10.64
N TRP A 31 7.89 -3.85 -11.85
CA TRP A 31 7.67 -2.88 -12.92
C TRP A 31 6.21 -2.84 -13.39
N PHE A 32 5.57 -4.00 -13.52
CA PHE A 32 4.15 -4.11 -13.84
C PHE A 32 3.28 -3.42 -12.78
N LEU A 33 3.52 -3.73 -11.49
CA LEU A 33 2.78 -3.14 -10.38
C LEU A 33 3.00 -1.64 -10.27
N ILE A 34 4.23 -1.14 -10.45
CA ILE A 34 4.52 0.29 -10.47
C ILE A 34 3.72 0.99 -11.57
N ARG A 35 3.72 0.46 -12.79
CA ARG A 35 2.97 1.08 -13.90
C ARG A 35 1.48 1.20 -13.64
N VAL A 36 0.89 0.17 -13.04
CA VAL A 36 -0.55 0.13 -12.77
C VAL A 36 -0.92 0.97 -11.54
N ALA A 37 -0.06 1.02 -10.52
CA ALA A 37 -0.35 1.69 -9.25
C ALA A 37 0.10 3.16 -9.18
N PHE A 38 1.13 3.56 -9.93
CA PHE A 38 1.73 4.89 -9.79
C PHE A 38 0.76 6.03 -10.19
N LEU A 39 0.07 5.89 -11.32
CA LEU A 39 -0.85 6.91 -11.81
C LEU A 39 -2.08 7.08 -10.88
N PRO A 40 -2.76 6.01 -10.42
CA PRO A 40 -3.78 6.11 -9.37
C PRO A 40 -3.25 6.73 -8.08
N THR A 41 -2.01 6.42 -7.69
CA THR A 41 -1.40 7.00 -6.48
C THR A 41 -1.29 8.52 -6.59
N LEU A 42 -0.80 9.04 -7.72
CA LEU A 42 -0.73 10.49 -7.95
C LEU A 42 -2.13 11.12 -7.97
N ALA A 43 -3.05 10.51 -8.70
CA ALA A 43 -4.42 11.03 -8.86
C ALA A 43 -5.18 11.11 -7.53
N VAL A 44 -4.96 10.17 -6.61
CA VAL A 44 -5.61 10.15 -5.29
C VAL A 44 -4.84 11.00 -4.26
N SER A 45 -3.51 10.94 -4.25
CA SER A 45 -2.70 11.63 -3.22
C SER A 45 -2.81 13.15 -3.28
N ILE A 46 -2.85 13.75 -4.47
CA ILE A 46 -2.93 15.22 -4.64
C ILE A 46 -4.21 15.78 -3.99
N PRO A 47 -5.44 15.40 -4.40
CA PRO A 47 -6.65 15.98 -3.82
C PRO A 47 -6.81 15.65 -2.33
N LEU A 48 -6.39 14.46 -1.89
CA LEU A 48 -6.47 14.06 -0.49
C LEU A 48 -5.54 14.93 0.39
N THR A 49 -4.33 15.20 -0.11
CA THR A 49 -3.36 16.09 0.54
C THR A 49 -3.92 17.49 0.68
N VAL A 50 -4.47 18.04 -0.41
CA VAL A 50 -5.05 19.38 -0.43
C VAL A 50 -6.19 19.48 0.59
N LEU A 51 -7.13 18.53 0.59
CA LEU A 51 -8.28 18.54 1.50
C LEU A 51 -7.87 18.51 2.97
N ILE A 52 -6.96 17.60 3.34
CA ILE A 52 -6.53 17.46 4.74
C ILE A 52 -5.77 18.70 5.20
N ILE A 53 -4.83 19.19 4.41
CA ILE A 53 -3.99 20.33 4.81
C ILE A 53 -4.81 21.61 4.84
N PHE A 54 -5.74 21.78 3.91
CA PHE A 54 -6.67 22.89 3.91
C PHE A 54 -7.51 22.92 5.18
N THR A 55 -8.10 21.77 5.54
CA THR A 55 -8.96 21.64 6.74
C THR A 55 -8.17 21.84 8.03
N LEU A 56 -6.98 21.24 8.15
CA LEU A 56 -6.11 21.40 9.31
C LEU A 56 -5.69 22.86 9.50
N ASN A 57 -5.29 23.54 8.42
CA ASN A 57 -4.87 24.94 8.50
C ASN A 57 -5.97 25.89 8.94
N ILE A 58 -7.21 25.70 8.48
CA ILE A 58 -8.34 26.52 8.93
C ILE A 58 -8.54 26.36 10.44
N LEU A 59 -8.54 25.12 10.93
CA LEU A 59 -8.61 24.81 12.36
C LEU A 59 -7.48 25.50 13.14
N LEU A 60 -6.23 25.36 12.67
CA LEU A 60 -5.06 25.98 13.29
C LEU A 60 -5.14 27.52 13.29
N ALA A 61 -5.68 28.12 12.23
CA ALA A 61 -5.88 29.56 12.13
C ALA A 61 -6.94 30.06 13.13
N GLU A 62 -8.02 29.30 13.36
CA GLU A 62 -9.02 29.63 14.40
C GLU A 62 -8.42 29.61 15.81
N PHE A 63 -7.45 28.73 16.07
CA PHE A 63 -6.72 28.70 17.34
C PHE A 63 -5.54 29.70 17.41
N GLY A 64 -5.33 30.53 16.39
CA GLY A 64 -4.21 31.47 16.33
C GLY A 64 -2.83 30.81 16.17
N ALA A 65 -2.80 29.54 15.77
CA ALA A 65 -1.62 28.69 15.66
C ALA A 65 -1.24 28.38 14.20
N ALA A 66 -1.51 29.32 13.28
CA ALA A 66 -1.24 29.14 11.85
C ALA A 66 0.25 28.86 11.54
N ASP A 67 1.17 29.34 12.39
CA ASP A 67 2.60 29.17 12.24
C ASP A 67 3.09 27.71 12.46
N VAL A 68 2.31 26.87 13.15
CA VAL A 68 2.63 25.44 13.36
C VAL A 68 1.92 24.50 12.39
N SER A 69 1.36 25.06 11.31
CA SER A 69 0.69 24.28 10.27
C SER A 69 1.59 23.27 9.56
N GLY A 70 2.89 23.55 9.43
CA GLY A 70 3.86 22.61 8.87
C GLY A 70 3.94 21.31 9.68
N ALA A 71 3.91 21.40 11.01
CA ALA A 71 3.95 20.25 11.88
C ALA A 71 2.70 19.36 11.73
N GLY A 72 1.52 19.97 11.66
CA GLY A 72 0.26 19.26 11.45
C GLY A 72 0.17 18.63 10.06
N ALA A 73 0.63 19.33 9.03
CA ALA A 73 0.69 18.81 7.66
C ALA A 73 1.63 17.60 7.55
N ALA A 74 2.82 17.66 8.16
CA ALA A 74 3.76 16.56 8.13
C ALA A 74 3.28 15.34 8.93
N LEU A 75 2.73 15.56 10.12
CA LEU A 75 2.14 14.48 10.91
C LEU A 75 0.98 13.82 10.16
N GLY A 76 0.07 14.60 9.57
CA GLY A 76 -1.04 14.10 8.77
C GLY A 76 -0.58 13.36 7.50
N ALA A 77 0.45 13.88 6.82
CA ALA A 77 1.03 13.28 5.63
C ALA A 77 1.65 11.91 5.91
N VAL A 78 2.48 11.82 6.96
CA VAL A 78 3.26 10.62 7.27
C VAL A 78 2.42 9.55 7.95
N THR A 79 1.55 9.93 8.89
CA THR A 79 0.84 8.96 9.74
C THR A 79 -0.50 8.50 9.19
N GLN A 80 -1.18 9.32 8.39
CA GLN A 80 -2.53 9.04 7.89
C GLN A 80 -2.57 8.95 6.37
N LEU A 81 -2.17 10.01 5.66
CA LEU A 81 -2.27 10.07 4.20
C LEU A 81 -1.46 8.97 3.51
N GLY A 82 -0.19 8.79 3.90
CA GLY A 82 0.68 7.74 3.36
C GLY A 82 0.05 6.35 3.45
N PRO A 83 -0.26 5.85 4.66
CA PRO A 83 -0.91 4.56 4.86
C PRO A 83 -2.25 4.42 4.13
N LEU A 84 -3.12 5.45 4.18
CA LEU A 84 -4.47 5.39 3.62
C LEU A 84 -4.46 5.30 2.09
N VAL A 85 -3.68 6.15 1.42
CA VAL A 85 -3.52 6.10 -0.04
C VAL A 85 -2.85 4.79 -0.46
N THR A 86 -1.83 4.34 0.27
CA THR A 86 -1.16 3.08 0.00
C THR A 86 -2.14 1.91 0.08
N VAL A 87 -2.99 1.85 1.12
CA VAL A 87 -4.03 0.80 1.24
C VAL A 87 -4.98 0.81 0.05
N LEU A 88 -5.51 1.99 -0.30
CA LEU A 88 -6.48 2.10 -1.40
C LEU A 88 -5.89 1.69 -2.74
N VAL A 89 -4.67 2.13 -3.05
CA VAL A 89 -4.05 1.83 -4.34
C VAL A 89 -3.53 0.40 -4.40
N VAL A 90 -2.91 -0.09 -3.33
CA VAL A 90 -2.35 -1.44 -3.31
C VAL A 90 -3.47 -2.49 -3.29
N ALA A 91 -4.57 -2.27 -2.57
CA ALA A 91 -5.76 -3.13 -2.70
C ALA A 91 -6.46 -2.94 -4.04
N GLY A 92 -6.61 -1.68 -4.47
CA GLY A 92 -7.36 -1.26 -5.64
C GLY A 92 -6.77 -1.70 -6.97
N ALA A 93 -5.53 -1.30 -7.21
CA ALA A 93 -4.82 -1.46 -8.47
C ALA A 93 -3.79 -2.60 -8.41
N GLY A 94 -3.13 -2.78 -7.26
CA GLY A 94 -2.10 -3.82 -7.10
C GLY A 94 -2.67 -5.24 -6.98
N SER A 95 -3.48 -5.48 -5.95
CA SER A 95 -4.04 -6.80 -5.62
C SER A 95 -4.96 -7.35 -6.72
N THR A 96 -5.76 -6.47 -7.32
CA THR A 96 -6.67 -6.82 -8.42
C THR A 96 -5.91 -7.16 -9.70
N ALA A 97 -4.84 -6.44 -10.02
CA ALA A 97 -3.99 -6.74 -11.19
C ALA A 97 -3.28 -8.10 -11.01
N ILE A 98 -2.80 -8.40 -9.81
CA ILE A 98 -2.23 -9.72 -9.48
C ILE A 98 -3.30 -10.82 -9.65
N CYS A 99 -4.50 -10.60 -9.11
CA CYS A 99 -5.61 -11.55 -9.23
C CYS A 99 -6.03 -11.76 -10.69
N ALA A 100 -6.09 -10.69 -11.50
CA ALA A 100 -6.48 -10.76 -12.90
C ALA A 100 -5.46 -11.52 -13.75
N ASP A 101 -4.16 -11.24 -13.58
CA ASP A 101 -3.10 -11.94 -14.32
C ASP A 101 -3.06 -13.43 -13.95
N LEU A 102 -3.13 -13.75 -12.66
CA LEU A 102 -3.08 -15.14 -12.20
C LEU A 102 -4.37 -15.91 -12.50
N GLY A 103 -5.53 -15.24 -12.40
CA GLY A 103 -6.82 -15.80 -12.80
C GLY A 103 -6.89 -16.09 -14.30
N ALA A 104 -6.32 -15.23 -15.14
CA ALA A 104 -6.23 -15.47 -16.57
C ALA A 104 -5.37 -16.70 -16.91
N ARG A 105 -4.24 -16.88 -16.21
CA ARG A 105 -3.38 -18.08 -16.36
C ARG A 105 -4.06 -19.35 -15.86
N THR A 106 -4.82 -19.24 -14.77
CA THR A 106 -5.60 -20.37 -14.21
C THR A 106 -6.68 -20.82 -15.21
N VAL A 107 -7.41 -19.89 -15.82
CA VAL A 107 -8.44 -20.21 -16.84
C VAL A 107 -7.84 -20.77 -18.13
N ARG A 108 -6.56 -20.52 -18.40
CA ARG A 108 -5.80 -21.08 -19.54
C ARG A 108 -5.11 -22.40 -19.21
N GLU A 109 -5.37 -22.98 -18.04
CA GLU A 109 -4.75 -24.23 -17.57
C GLU A 109 -3.21 -24.16 -17.47
N GLU A 110 -2.63 -22.96 -17.47
CA GLU A 110 -1.16 -22.79 -17.33
C GLU A 110 -0.68 -23.19 -15.93
N ILE A 111 -1.52 -23.00 -14.90
CA ILE A 111 -1.21 -23.38 -13.52
C ILE A 111 -1.19 -24.91 -13.38
N ASP A 112 -2.20 -25.58 -13.95
CA ASP A 112 -2.29 -27.05 -13.94
C ASP A 112 -1.13 -27.68 -14.72
N ALA A 113 -0.74 -27.07 -15.85
CA ALA A 113 0.43 -27.49 -16.60
C ALA A 113 1.73 -27.42 -15.78
N LEU A 114 1.89 -26.42 -14.91
CA LEU A 114 3.05 -26.34 -14.01
C LEU A 114 3.05 -27.47 -12.98
N GLU A 115 1.89 -27.80 -12.42
CA GLU A 115 1.75 -28.90 -11.46
C GLU A 115 2.05 -30.26 -12.10
N VAL A 116 1.61 -30.49 -13.35
CA VAL A 116 1.92 -31.71 -14.12
C VAL A 116 3.42 -31.83 -14.41
N LEU A 117 4.11 -30.70 -14.60
CA LEU A 117 5.57 -30.66 -14.77
C LEU A 117 6.34 -30.83 -13.44
N GLY A 118 5.64 -31.02 -12.31
CA GLY A 118 6.23 -31.17 -10.99
C GLY A 118 6.79 -29.86 -10.41
N ILE A 119 6.35 -28.70 -10.92
CA ILE A 119 6.80 -27.39 -10.49
C ILE A 119 5.74 -26.76 -9.57
N ASP A 120 6.12 -26.44 -8.33
CA ASP A 120 5.19 -25.80 -7.39
C ASP A 120 4.82 -24.37 -7.84
N PRO A 121 3.53 -24.10 -8.17
CA PRO A 121 3.09 -22.77 -8.60
C PRO A 121 3.20 -21.73 -7.48
N ILE A 122 3.17 -22.12 -6.21
CA ILE A 122 3.31 -21.20 -5.09
C ILE A 122 4.73 -20.62 -5.06
N GLU A 123 5.75 -21.47 -5.12
CA GLU A 123 7.14 -21.02 -5.12
C GLU A 123 7.48 -20.21 -6.39
N ARG A 124 6.97 -20.65 -7.56
CA ARG A 124 7.32 -20.02 -8.84
C ARG A 124 6.57 -18.73 -9.14
N LEU A 125 5.30 -18.62 -8.75
CA LEU A 125 4.45 -17.47 -9.14
C LEU A 125 4.07 -16.59 -7.96
N VAL A 126 3.76 -17.16 -6.80
CA VAL A 126 3.23 -16.40 -5.65
C VAL A 126 4.35 -15.64 -4.94
N VAL A 127 5.43 -16.32 -4.58
CA VAL A 127 6.56 -15.72 -3.85
C VAL A 127 7.09 -14.44 -4.52
N PRO A 128 7.52 -14.46 -5.80
CA PRO A 128 8.08 -13.25 -6.42
C PRO A 128 7.06 -12.09 -6.50
N ARG A 129 5.77 -12.38 -6.63
CA ARG A 129 4.71 -11.36 -6.68
C ARG A 129 4.44 -10.72 -5.32
N VAL A 130 4.46 -11.50 -4.24
CA VAL A 130 4.30 -10.98 -2.87
C VAL A 130 5.50 -10.11 -2.48
N VAL A 131 6.71 -10.50 -2.87
CA VAL A 131 7.90 -9.66 -2.64
C VAL A 131 7.81 -8.38 -3.47
N ALA A 132 7.42 -8.48 -4.74
CA ALA A 132 7.22 -7.32 -5.62
C ALA A 132 6.15 -6.36 -5.06
N SER A 133 5.00 -6.86 -4.61
CA SER A 133 3.93 -6.01 -4.05
C SER A 133 4.37 -5.33 -2.75
N THR A 134 5.16 -6.00 -1.92
CA THR A 134 5.74 -5.43 -0.70
C THR A 134 6.72 -4.30 -1.03
N PHE A 135 7.62 -4.52 -1.99
CA PHE A 135 8.58 -3.51 -2.42
C PHE A 135 7.90 -2.30 -3.07
N VAL A 136 6.89 -2.53 -3.92
CA VAL A 136 6.14 -1.46 -4.57
C VAL A 136 5.31 -0.67 -3.56
N ALA A 137 4.65 -1.33 -2.59
CA ALA A 137 3.92 -0.63 -1.54
C ALA A 137 4.84 0.28 -0.70
N PHE A 138 6.05 -0.17 -0.39
CA PHE A 138 7.07 0.65 0.28
C PHE A 138 7.45 1.89 -0.55
N MET A 139 7.75 1.70 -1.84
CA MET A 139 8.08 2.80 -2.74
C MET A 139 6.92 3.80 -2.90
N LEU A 140 5.69 3.30 -3.05
CA LEU A 140 4.50 4.14 -3.19
C LEU A 140 4.25 4.95 -1.93
N ASN A 141 4.40 4.38 -0.74
CA ASN A 141 4.23 5.13 0.51
C ASN A 141 5.22 6.31 0.60
N GLY A 142 6.49 6.09 0.25
CA GLY A 142 7.48 7.17 0.20
C GLY A 142 7.14 8.26 -0.81
N ALA A 143 6.63 7.87 -1.99
CA ALA A 143 6.15 8.81 -3.00
C ALA A 143 4.96 9.64 -2.47
N VAL A 144 3.96 9.00 -1.86
CA VAL A 144 2.78 9.66 -1.29
C VAL A 144 3.17 10.66 -0.21
N ILE A 145 4.09 10.29 0.70
CA ILE A 145 4.58 11.20 1.74
C ILE A 145 5.23 12.43 1.11
N THR A 146 6.08 12.23 0.09
CA THR A 146 6.76 13.33 -0.60
C THR A 146 5.75 14.26 -1.29
N ILE A 147 4.78 13.70 -2.00
CA ILE A 147 3.70 14.45 -2.65
C ILE A 147 2.84 15.18 -1.60
N GLY A 148 2.60 14.54 -0.45
CA GLY A 148 1.88 15.10 0.68
C GLY A 148 2.55 16.34 1.24
N LEU A 149 3.85 16.26 1.51
CA LEU A 149 4.65 17.36 2.06
C LEU A 149 4.79 18.51 1.07
N VAL A 150 5.09 18.21 -0.20
CA VAL A 150 5.27 19.21 -1.26
C VAL A 150 3.94 19.87 -1.61
N GLY A 151 2.88 19.07 -1.82
CA GLY A 151 1.53 19.56 -2.09
C GLY A 151 1.01 20.42 -0.94
N GLY A 152 1.31 20.02 0.29
CA GLY A 152 1.05 20.80 1.50
C GLY A 152 1.76 22.14 1.56
N PHE A 153 3.06 22.16 1.22
CA PHE A 153 3.84 23.39 1.17
C PHE A 153 3.26 24.36 0.12
N PHE A 154 2.99 23.87 -1.09
CA PHE A 154 2.41 24.72 -2.14
C PHE A 154 1.05 25.28 -1.73
N PHE A 155 0.13 24.46 -1.20
CA PHE A 155 -1.18 24.96 -0.81
C PHE A 155 -1.13 25.86 0.44
N GLY A 156 -0.41 25.48 1.48
CA GLY A 156 -0.31 26.25 2.72
C GLY A 156 0.32 27.64 2.51
N VAL A 157 1.39 27.71 1.71
CA VAL A 157 2.09 28.98 1.46
C VAL A 157 1.32 29.85 0.46
N TYR A 158 0.92 29.31 -0.70
CA TYR A 158 0.36 30.14 -1.77
C TYR A 158 -1.14 30.43 -1.62
N VAL A 159 -1.92 29.52 -1.01
CA VAL A 159 -3.38 29.71 -0.87
C VAL A 159 -3.73 30.30 0.50
N GLN A 160 -3.04 29.87 1.55
CA GLN A 160 -3.37 30.24 2.93
C GLN A 160 -2.42 31.30 3.53
N ASN A 161 -1.45 31.81 2.75
CA ASN A 161 -0.50 32.84 3.14
C ASN A 161 0.30 32.53 4.42
N VAL A 162 0.55 31.24 4.67
CA VAL A 162 1.46 30.83 5.76
C VAL A 162 2.89 31.19 5.39
N SER A 163 3.68 31.67 6.36
CA SER A 163 5.11 31.91 6.16
C SER A 163 5.82 30.62 5.74
N ALA A 164 6.45 30.63 4.56
CA ALA A 164 7.22 29.49 4.05
C ALA A 164 8.33 29.05 5.03
N GLY A 165 8.94 30.02 5.73
CA GLY A 165 9.95 29.73 6.76
C GLY A 165 9.37 29.06 8.00
N ALA A 166 8.17 29.46 8.43
CA ALA A 166 7.46 28.83 9.56
C ALA A 166 7.03 27.41 9.21
N TYR A 167 6.54 27.17 8.00
CA TYR A 167 6.15 25.84 7.55
C TYR A 167 7.35 24.88 7.58
N VAL A 168 8.46 25.23 6.91
CA VAL A 168 9.62 24.34 6.81
C VAL A 168 10.29 24.09 8.17
N SER A 169 10.37 25.10 9.04
CA SER A 169 10.95 24.95 10.37
C SER A 169 10.09 24.09 11.30
N THR A 170 8.77 24.07 11.13
CA THR A 170 7.86 23.29 11.96
C THR A 170 7.58 21.87 11.44
N LEU A 171 8.00 21.52 10.21
CA LEU A 171 7.83 20.17 9.65
C LEU A 171 8.40 19.06 10.54
N THR A 172 9.54 19.30 11.17
CA THR A 172 10.24 18.31 12.01
C THR A 172 9.84 18.38 13.48
N LEU A 173 8.91 19.28 13.84
CA LEU A 173 8.51 19.52 15.23
C LEU A 173 7.72 18.34 15.81
N LEU A 174 6.84 17.73 14.99
CA LEU A 174 5.99 16.60 15.38
C LEU A 174 6.29 15.31 14.61
N THR A 175 7.10 15.40 13.55
CA THR A 175 7.38 14.29 12.64
C THR A 175 8.88 14.02 12.64
N GLY A 176 9.27 12.90 13.24
CA GLY A 176 10.64 12.43 13.31
C GLY A 176 10.85 11.10 12.60
N PHE A 177 11.99 10.48 12.90
CA PHE A 177 12.34 9.14 12.43
C PHE A 177 11.34 8.05 12.85
N PRO A 178 10.76 8.05 14.08
CA PRO A 178 9.83 7.02 14.52
C PRO A 178 8.54 6.96 13.68
N GLU A 179 7.94 8.10 13.35
CA GLU A 179 6.68 8.18 12.60
C GLU A 179 6.87 7.64 11.17
N VAL A 180 8.00 7.97 10.55
CA VAL A 180 8.37 7.48 9.22
C VAL A 180 8.60 5.97 9.26
N MET A 181 9.31 5.45 10.26
CA MET A 181 9.53 4.01 10.42
C MET A 181 8.21 3.26 10.61
N ILE A 182 7.30 3.77 11.44
CA ILE A 182 5.98 3.16 11.64
C ILE A 182 5.19 3.15 10.32
N SER A 183 5.22 4.25 9.56
CA SER A 183 4.56 4.35 8.25
C SER A 183 5.13 3.35 7.23
N VAL A 184 6.46 3.22 7.19
CA VAL A 184 7.17 2.24 6.35
C VAL A 184 6.79 0.80 6.71
N VAL A 185 6.81 0.44 7.99
CA VAL A 185 6.44 -0.90 8.45
C VAL A 185 4.99 -1.22 8.07
N LYS A 186 4.06 -0.28 8.30
CA LYS A 186 2.67 -0.42 7.86
C LYS A 186 2.56 -0.66 6.35
N ALA A 187 3.24 0.16 5.53
CA ALA A 187 3.21 0.04 4.08
C ALA A 187 3.72 -1.32 3.59
N THR A 188 4.81 -1.82 4.19
CA THR A 188 5.32 -3.17 3.86
C THR A 188 4.33 -4.27 4.21
N LEU A 189 3.69 -4.21 5.38
CA LEU A 189 2.66 -5.18 5.77
C LEU A 189 1.45 -5.14 4.83
N PHE A 190 1.03 -3.96 4.39
CA PHE A 190 -0.07 -3.82 3.43
C PHE A 190 0.26 -4.44 2.08
N GLY A 191 1.47 -4.19 1.57
CA GLY A 191 1.94 -4.81 0.32
C GLY A 191 2.01 -6.34 0.40
N LEU A 192 2.42 -6.88 1.55
CA LEU A 192 2.48 -8.32 1.79
C LEU A 192 1.08 -8.95 1.81
N ILE A 193 0.16 -8.36 2.58
CA ILE A 193 -1.22 -8.87 2.70
C ILE A 193 -1.93 -8.79 1.35
N ALA A 194 -1.80 -7.66 0.64
CA ALA A 194 -2.42 -7.49 -0.67
C ALA A 194 -1.88 -8.47 -1.71
N GLY A 195 -0.57 -8.73 -1.72
CA GLY A 195 0.04 -9.74 -2.58
C GLY A 195 -0.54 -11.13 -2.31
N LEU A 196 -0.62 -11.53 -1.04
CA LEU A 196 -1.16 -12.84 -0.63
C LEU A 196 -2.64 -13.00 -1.01
N VAL A 197 -3.46 -11.98 -0.73
CA VAL A 197 -4.90 -12.01 -1.04
C VAL A 197 -5.12 -12.06 -2.56
N GLY A 198 -4.39 -11.24 -3.32
CA GLY A 198 -4.46 -11.23 -4.79
C GLY A 198 -4.03 -12.55 -5.41
N CYS A 199 -2.92 -13.14 -4.94
CA CYS A 199 -2.47 -14.44 -5.42
C CYS A 199 -3.44 -15.57 -5.05
N TYR A 200 -3.97 -15.58 -3.81
CA TYR A 200 -4.86 -16.66 -3.38
C TYR A 200 -6.15 -16.68 -4.20
N ARG A 201 -6.75 -15.50 -4.39
CA ARG A 201 -7.96 -15.35 -5.20
C ARG A 201 -7.70 -15.63 -6.67
N GLY A 202 -6.54 -15.26 -7.20
CA GLY A 202 -6.15 -15.56 -8.58
C GLY A 202 -6.02 -17.05 -8.88
N LEU A 203 -5.43 -17.83 -7.97
CA LEU A 203 -5.26 -19.29 -8.11
C LEU A 203 -6.55 -20.09 -7.92
N THR A 204 -7.54 -19.52 -7.24
CA THR A 204 -8.81 -20.20 -6.92
C THR A 204 -9.96 -19.79 -7.84
N VAL A 205 -9.68 -19.05 -8.92
CA VAL A 205 -10.67 -18.69 -9.93
C VAL A 205 -11.20 -19.94 -10.64
N ALA A 206 -12.53 -20.01 -10.75
CA ALA A 206 -13.23 -21.00 -11.58
C ALA A 206 -14.29 -20.32 -12.45
N GLY A 207 -14.69 -20.95 -13.56
CA GLY A 207 -15.80 -20.48 -14.40
C GLY A 207 -15.41 -19.52 -15.53
N GLY A 208 -14.21 -19.66 -16.11
CA GLY A 208 -13.80 -18.96 -17.31
C GLY A 208 -13.56 -17.45 -17.13
N SER A 209 -13.62 -16.69 -18.22
CA SER A 209 -13.36 -15.23 -18.22
C SER A 209 -14.29 -14.42 -17.31
N LYS A 210 -15.55 -14.85 -17.16
CA LYS A 210 -16.52 -14.23 -16.24
C LYS A 210 -16.16 -14.48 -14.76
N GLY A 211 -15.61 -15.66 -14.46
CA GLY A 211 -15.09 -16.01 -13.14
C GLY A 211 -13.96 -15.10 -12.69
N VAL A 212 -13.04 -14.75 -13.61
CA VAL A 212 -11.92 -13.83 -13.33
C VAL A 212 -12.43 -12.46 -12.88
N GLY A 213 -13.39 -11.87 -13.61
CA GLY A 213 -13.95 -10.56 -13.25
C GLY A 213 -14.63 -10.56 -11.87
N THR A 214 -15.38 -11.62 -11.56
CA THR A 214 -16.03 -11.78 -10.25
C THR A 214 -14.99 -11.89 -9.13
N ALA A 215 -13.95 -12.70 -9.35
CA ALA A 215 -12.88 -12.86 -8.37
C ALA A 215 -12.07 -11.58 -8.15
N VAL A 216 -11.85 -10.77 -9.18
CA VAL A 216 -11.19 -9.46 -9.07
C VAL A 216 -11.99 -8.53 -8.15
N ASN A 217 -13.31 -8.45 -8.32
CA ASN A 217 -14.17 -7.62 -7.48
C ASN A 217 -14.22 -8.13 -6.03
N GLU A 218 -14.32 -9.45 -5.82
CA GLU A 218 -14.26 -10.02 -4.47
C GLU A 218 -12.90 -9.78 -3.80
N THR A 219 -11.81 -9.89 -4.57
CA THR A 219 -10.45 -9.60 -4.08
C THR A 219 -10.33 -8.16 -3.62
N LEU A 220 -10.86 -7.21 -4.39
CA LEU A 220 -10.86 -5.80 -4.02
C LEU A 220 -11.53 -5.59 -2.67
N VAL A 221 -12.76 -6.08 -2.50
CA VAL A 221 -13.53 -5.89 -1.27
C VAL A 221 -12.83 -6.54 -0.07
N LEU A 222 -12.37 -7.79 -0.22
CA LEU A 222 -11.66 -8.51 0.84
C LEU A 222 -10.36 -7.80 1.23
N CYS A 223 -9.60 -7.35 0.24
CA CYS A 223 -8.31 -6.69 0.47
C CYS A 223 -8.51 -5.33 1.15
N VAL A 224 -9.48 -4.52 0.69
CA VAL A 224 -9.80 -3.23 1.33
C VAL A 224 -10.23 -3.44 2.79
N VAL A 225 -11.16 -4.35 3.07
CA VAL A 225 -11.64 -4.60 4.44
C VAL A 225 -10.50 -5.10 5.34
N ALA A 226 -9.70 -6.05 4.86
CA ALA A 226 -8.58 -6.60 5.62
C ALA A 226 -7.50 -5.54 5.89
N LEU A 227 -7.10 -4.78 4.88
CA LEU A 227 -6.07 -3.75 5.02
C LEU A 227 -6.54 -2.59 5.91
N PHE A 228 -7.80 -2.18 5.84
CA PHE A 228 -8.35 -1.16 6.75
C PHE A 228 -8.38 -1.67 8.19
N ALA A 229 -8.83 -2.90 8.43
CA ALA A 229 -8.82 -3.48 9.77
C ALA A 229 -7.40 -3.54 10.35
N VAL A 230 -6.43 -4.01 9.56
CA VAL A 230 -5.02 -4.05 9.95
C VAL A 230 -4.46 -2.64 10.14
N ASN A 231 -4.84 -1.67 9.31
CA ASN A 231 -4.42 -0.27 9.47
C ASN A 231 -4.92 0.31 10.80
N VAL A 232 -6.17 0.05 11.19
CA VAL A 232 -6.71 0.51 12.49
C VAL A 232 -5.90 -0.11 13.64
N VAL A 233 -5.70 -1.44 13.63
CA VAL A 233 -4.93 -2.13 14.66
C VAL A 233 -3.49 -1.58 14.73
N LEU A 234 -2.79 -1.50 13.61
CA LEU A 234 -1.42 -0.97 13.56
C LEU A 234 -1.35 0.51 13.94
N THR A 235 -2.40 1.29 13.68
CA THR A 235 -2.45 2.69 14.10
C THR A 235 -2.67 2.80 15.60
N THR A 236 -3.56 2.00 16.19
CA THR A 236 -3.73 1.98 17.65
C THR A 236 -2.45 1.56 18.37
N ILE A 237 -1.74 0.56 17.84
CA ILE A 237 -0.46 0.11 18.37
C ILE A 237 0.62 1.18 18.14
N GLY A 238 0.71 1.73 16.92
CA GLY A 238 1.71 2.76 16.58
C GLY A 238 1.55 4.04 17.40
N VAL A 239 0.32 4.46 17.70
CA VAL A 239 0.05 5.60 18.60
C VAL A 239 0.48 5.26 20.02
N ARG A 240 0.21 4.05 20.53
CA ARG A 240 0.68 3.61 21.86
C ARG A 240 2.21 3.58 21.99
N PHE A 241 2.93 3.29 20.90
CA PHE A 241 4.40 3.26 20.90
C PHE A 241 5.05 4.61 20.57
N GLY A 242 4.40 5.46 19.76
CA GLY A 242 4.89 6.81 19.42
C GLY A 242 4.58 7.84 20.51
N THR A 243 3.48 7.68 21.23
CA THR A 243 3.15 8.47 22.42
C THR A 243 3.74 7.80 23.66
N GLY A 244 5.07 7.74 23.74
CA GLY A 244 5.83 7.31 24.91
C GLY A 244 5.71 8.29 26.08
N HIS A 245 4.47 8.53 26.53
CA HIS A 245 4.07 9.02 27.84
C HIS A 245 3.02 8.05 28.40
#